data_AF-A0A430UGK1-F1
#
_entry.id   AF-A0A430UGK1-F1
#
_cell.length_a   1.000
_cell.length_b   1.000
_cell.length_c   1.000
_cell.angle_alpha   90.00
_cell.angle_beta   90.00
_cell.angle_gamma   90.00
#
_symmetry.space_group_name_H-M   'P 1'
#
loop_
_entity.id
_entity.type
_entity.pdbx_description
1 polymer ?
#
loop_
_entity_poly.entity_id
_entity_poly.type
_entity_poly.pdbx_seq_one_letter_code
_entity_poly.pdbx_strand_id
1 'polypeptide(L)'
;YQGEGWFRGLKYLEQQGPVRLKGEGARLEASWQAPLALWLRHDEAWHLAIQGEGEVQGVSLQADLSFGPEGYRGGFAAKGYGFSLWGKGEGPLRLLLEGKELPGEVWAEGTLEGLSLSGRARYQLERGLRLEAQGVFQGRLPEVFLEGQGSLLGEGEALPFRFAYRYRGGALPVEGLSLAGEGEGYRISLKEGHLSLDLDKDLTPFGFPVRLWAQAEGPWQEALQVRLERPEGEVSGRVWLWPLRAELQGEVLGERVGLRYQDGG
;
A
#
# COMPACT_ATOMS: atom_id res chain seq x y z
N TYR A 1 10.70 28.64 -32.92
CA TYR A 1 10.58 27.28 -33.51
C TYR A 1 9.18 26.74 -33.22
N GLN A 2 8.59 26.00 -34.15
CA GLN A 2 7.29 25.35 -33.99
C GLN A 2 7.37 23.93 -34.55
N GLY A 3 6.79 22.97 -33.84
CA GLY A 3 6.70 21.58 -34.24
C GLY A 3 5.34 21.01 -33.88
N GLU A 4 4.81 20.15 -34.76
CA GLU A 4 3.53 19.47 -34.57
C GLU A 4 3.73 17.99 -34.87
N GLY A 5 3.02 17.13 -34.15
CA GLY A 5 3.13 15.69 -34.33
C GLY A 5 2.02 14.93 -33.64
N TRP A 6 2.22 13.63 -33.50
CA TRP A 6 1.27 12.73 -32.84
C TRP A 6 2.01 11.86 -31.83
N PHE A 7 1.56 11.88 -30.58
CA PHE A 7 2.14 11.07 -29.51
C PHE A 7 1.19 9.95 -29.13
N ARG A 8 1.77 8.77 -28.85
CA ARG A 8 1.11 7.62 -28.23
C ARG A 8 1.87 7.28 -26.94
N GLY A 9 1.17 7.30 -25.81
CA GLY A 9 1.73 6.80 -24.56
C GLY A 9 1.80 5.27 -24.59
N LEU A 10 2.94 4.70 -24.15
CA LEU A 10 3.27 3.28 -24.33
C LEU A 10 3.36 2.47 -23.04
N LYS A 11 3.07 3.07 -21.87
CA LYS A 11 3.31 2.38 -20.60
C LYS A 11 2.30 2.70 -19.51
N TYR A 12 2.38 3.90 -18.96
CA TYR A 12 1.63 4.25 -17.77
C TYR A 12 0.27 4.87 -18.08
N LEU A 13 0.16 5.54 -19.23
CA LEU A 13 -1.04 6.20 -19.72
C LEU A 13 -1.18 5.84 -21.20
N GLU A 14 -2.06 4.91 -21.52
CA GLU A 14 -2.30 4.44 -22.89
C GLU A 14 -3.33 5.33 -23.58
N GLN A 15 -2.86 6.43 -24.16
CA GLN A 15 -3.68 7.32 -24.96
C GLN A 15 -2.87 7.85 -26.14
N GLN A 16 -3.57 8.44 -27.11
CA GLN A 16 -2.95 9.06 -28.27
C GLN A 16 -3.61 10.40 -28.58
N GLY A 17 -2.83 11.29 -29.19
CA GLY A 17 -3.36 12.61 -29.54
C GLY A 17 -2.28 13.54 -30.11
N PRO A 18 -2.69 14.68 -30.70
CA PRO A 18 -1.76 15.61 -31.29
C PRO A 18 -0.90 16.29 -30.21
N VAL A 19 0.37 16.47 -30.54
CA VAL A 19 1.32 17.25 -29.75
C VAL A 19 1.67 18.52 -30.50
N ARG A 20 1.76 19.63 -29.77
CA ARG A 20 2.26 20.91 -30.29
C ARG A 20 3.39 21.41 -29.41
N LEU A 21 4.46 21.85 -30.04
CA LEU A 21 5.64 22.43 -29.42
C LEU A 21 5.89 23.80 -30.06
N LYS A 22 6.04 24.82 -29.22
CA LYS A 22 6.39 26.17 -29.63
C LYS A 22 7.51 26.69 -28.73
N GLY A 23 8.40 27.48 -29.29
CA GLY A 23 9.33 28.24 -28.45
C GLY A 23 9.98 29.39 -29.17
N GLU A 24 10.31 30.40 -28.37
CA GLU A 24 10.84 31.69 -28.82
C GLU A 24 11.80 32.21 -27.74
N GLY A 25 13.08 32.38 -28.08
CA GLY A 25 14.11 32.68 -27.09
C GLY A 25 14.18 31.61 -25.99
N ALA A 26 14.04 32.03 -24.73
CA ALA A 26 14.01 31.14 -23.56
C ALA A 26 12.60 30.58 -23.23
N ARG A 27 11.57 30.97 -24.00
CA ARG A 27 10.19 30.51 -23.82
C ARG A 27 9.96 29.19 -24.53
N LEU A 28 9.27 28.28 -23.84
CA LEU A 28 8.88 26.99 -24.38
C LEU A 28 7.45 26.66 -23.97
N GLU A 29 6.67 26.14 -24.91
CA GLU A 29 5.32 25.63 -24.70
C GLU A 29 5.22 24.25 -25.36
N ALA A 30 4.75 23.27 -24.62
CA ALA A 30 4.40 21.96 -25.10
C ALA A 30 2.97 21.63 -24.65
N SER A 31 2.18 21.06 -25.55
CA SER A 31 0.85 20.56 -25.23
C SER A 31 0.60 19.23 -25.90
N TRP A 32 0.05 18.28 -25.16
CA TRP A 32 -0.44 17.01 -25.69
C TRP A 32 -1.94 16.94 -25.48
N GLN A 33 -2.68 17.00 -26.58
CA GLN A 33 -4.14 17.05 -26.60
C GLN A 33 -4.66 15.62 -26.68
N ALA A 34 -5.01 15.03 -25.55
CA ALA A 34 -5.54 13.69 -25.42
C ALA A 34 -6.65 13.71 -24.35
N PRO A 35 -7.40 12.61 -24.11
CA PRO A 35 -8.46 12.59 -23.10
C PRO A 35 -8.00 13.12 -21.73
N LEU A 36 -6.79 12.75 -21.31
CA LEU A 36 -6.06 13.39 -20.23
C LEU A 36 -4.96 14.28 -20.84
N ALA A 37 -5.30 15.53 -21.09
CA ALA A 37 -4.42 16.48 -21.75
C ALA A 37 -3.31 16.98 -20.81
N LEU A 38 -2.12 17.19 -21.35
CA LEU A 38 -0.94 17.68 -20.62
C LEU A 38 -0.42 18.96 -21.24
N TRP A 39 -0.04 19.91 -20.40
CA TRP A 39 0.60 21.15 -20.80
C TRP A 39 1.86 21.40 -19.99
N LEU A 40 2.86 21.91 -20.67
CA LEU A 40 4.12 22.34 -20.10
C LEU A 40 4.46 23.71 -20.69
N ARG A 41 4.71 24.69 -19.85
CA ARG A 41 5.17 26.02 -20.26
C ARG A 41 6.35 26.45 -19.42
N HIS A 42 7.32 27.09 -20.06
CA HIS A 42 8.42 27.77 -19.41
C HIS A 42 8.46 29.22 -19.90
N ASP A 43 8.20 30.15 -18.98
CA ASP A 43 8.41 31.59 -19.17
C ASP A 43 8.88 32.14 -17.82
N GLU A 44 10.20 32.28 -17.67
CA GLU A 44 10.93 32.53 -16.40
C GLU A 44 10.84 31.41 -15.35
N ALA A 45 9.74 30.66 -15.31
CA ALA A 45 9.56 29.47 -14.48
C ALA A 45 8.69 28.40 -15.17
N TRP A 46 8.84 27.17 -14.69
CA TRP A 46 8.07 26.02 -15.14
C TRP A 46 6.63 26.06 -14.64
N HIS A 47 5.71 25.79 -15.56
CA HIS A 47 4.30 25.59 -15.33
C HIS A 47 3.88 24.27 -15.97
N LEU A 48 3.23 23.43 -15.19
CA LEU A 48 2.71 22.12 -15.60
C LEU A 48 1.20 22.14 -15.39
N ALA A 49 0.44 21.55 -16.30
CA ALA A 49 -0.98 21.33 -16.09
C ALA A 49 -1.43 20.00 -16.69
N ILE A 50 -2.46 19.42 -16.08
CA ILE A 50 -3.16 18.22 -16.51
C ILE A 50 -4.66 18.46 -16.39
N GLN A 51 -5.41 18.07 -17.41
CA GLN A 51 -6.86 18.28 -17.44
C GLN A 51 -7.55 17.17 -18.23
N GLY A 52 -8.71 16.77 -17.75
CA GLY A 52 -9.55 15.76 -18.38
C GLY A 52 -9.51 14.44 -17.63
N GLU A 53 -9.75 13.35 -18.35
CA GLU A 53 -9.99 12.03 -17.79
C GLU A 53 -9.16 10.97 -18.52
N GLY A 54 -8.63 10.00 -17.78
CA GLY A 54 -7.87 8.90 -18.33
C GLY A 54 -7.62 7.79 -17.33
N GLU A 55 -6.96 6.72 -17.78
CA GLU A 55 -6.58 5.61 -16.91
C GLU A 55 -5.06 5.50 -16.86
N VAL A 56 -4.51 5.44 -15.64
CA VAL A 56 -3.09 5.27 -15.38
C VAL A 56 -2.87 3.98 -14.61
N GLN A 57 -2.31 2.96 -15.27
CA GLN A 57 -2.05 1.64 -14.66
C GLN A 57 -3.26 1.07 -13.87
N GLY A 58 -4.45 0.98 -14.47
CA GLY A 58 -5.64 0.45 -13.76
C GLY A 58 -6.27 1.43 -12.77
N VAL A 59 -5.82 2.68 -12.72
CA VAL A 59 -6.38 3.75 -11.90
C VAL A 59 -7.08 4.76 -12.79
N SER A 60 -8.39 4.89 -12.66
CA SER A 60 -9.15 5.97 -13.29
C SER A 60 -8.76 7.30 -12.64
N LEU A 61 -8.48 8.32 -13.44
CA LEU A 61 -8.04 9.64 -13.01
C LEU A 61 -8.85 10.71 -13.73
N GLN A 62 -9.46 11.61 -12.96
CA GLN A 62 -10.04 12.86 -13.41
C GLN A 62 -9.23 14.01 -12.80
N ALA A 63 -8.76 14.94 -13.62
CA ALA A 63 -7.95 16.05 -13.15
C ALA A 63 -8.32 17.37 -13.81
N ASP A 64 -8.16 18.44 -13.06
CA ASP A 64 -7.97 19.81 -13.54
C ASP A 64 -6.98 20.43 -12.55
N LEU A 65 -5.70 20.14 -12.76
CA LEU A 65 -4.62 20.42 -11.82
C LEU A 65 -3.46 21.11 -12.55
N SER A 66 -2.95 22.16 -11.95
CA SER A 66 -1.75 22.86 -12.41
C SER A 66 -0.74 23.02 -11.29
N PHE A 67 0.54 23.16 -11.66
CA PHE A 67 1.66 23.42 -10.78
C PHE A 67 2.54 24.51 -11.38
N GLY A 68 2.95 25.48 -10.56
CA GLY A 68 3.87 26.56 -10.93
C GLY A 68 4.57 27.16 -9.71
N PRO A 69 5.13 28.38 -9.82
CA PRO A 69 5.83 29.05 -8.72
C PRO A 69 4.98 29.23 -7.46
N GLU A 70 3.68 29.49 -7.65
CA GLU A 70 2.69 29.63 -6.57
C GLU A 70 2.24 28.29 -5.97
N GLY A 71 2.81 27.17 -6.43
CA GLY A 71 2.43 25.81 -6.07
C GLY A 71 1.31 25.23 -6.94
N TYR A 72 0.57 24.29 -6.36
CA TYR A 72 -0.53 23.57 -6.97
C TYR A 72 -1.83 24.39 -6.97
N ARG A 73 -2.59 24.32 -8.07
CA ARG A 73 -3.95 24.88 -8.19
C ARG A 73 -4.88 23.92 -8.88
N GLY A 74 -6.12 23.86 -8.41
CA GLY A 74 -7.15 22.95 -8.93
C GLY A 74 -7.23 21.66 -8.13
N GLY A 75 -7.50 20.53 -8.78
CA GLY A 75 -7.63 19.26 -8.07
C GLY A 75 -7.69 18.04 -8.98
N PHE A 76 -7.73 16.88 -8.34
CA PHE A 76 -7.92 15.61 -9.02
C PHE A 76 -8.69 14.62 -8.15
N ALA A 77 -9.27 13.62 -8.80
CA ALA A 77 -9.82 12.42 -8.17
C ALA A 77 -9.29 11.20 -8.91
N ALA A 78 -8.83 10.20 -8.17
CA ALA A 78 -8.31 8.94 -8.69
C ALA A 78 -8.98 7.76 -7.99
N LYS A 79 -9.36 6.71 -8.74
CA LYS A 79 -9.97 5.49 -8.20
C LYS A 79 -9.33 4.25 -8.82
N GLY A 80 -8.94 3.29 -7.99
CA GLY A 80 -8.36 2.02 -8.44
C GLY A 80 -7.94 1.14 -7.26
N TYR A 81 -7.82 -0.17 -7.49
CA TYR A 81 -7.35 -1.14 -6.49
C TYR A 81 -8.10 -1.08 -5.13
N GLY A 82 -9.38 -0.72 -5.14
CA GLY A 82 -10.20 -0.56 -3.94
C GLY A 82 -9.99 0.73 -3.14
N PHE A 83 -9.20 1.67 -3.68
CA PHE A 83 -8.93 2.99 -3.12
C PHE A 83 -9.55 4.12 -3.94
N SER A 84 -9.83 5.22 -3.26
CA SER A 84 -10.16 6.52 -3.83
C SER A 84 -9.24 7.59 -3.23
N LEU A 85 -8.58 8.37 -4.10
CA LEU A 85 -7.64 9.43 -3.73
C LEU A 85 -8.12 10.76 -4.32
N TRP A 86 -8.19 11.80 -3.50
CA TRP A 86 -8.54 13.14 -3.91
C TRP A 86 -7.41 14.11 -3.60
N GLY A 87 -7.19 15.06 -4.51
CA GLY A 87 -6.22 16.14 -4.34
C GLY A 87 -6.85 17.50 -4.56
N LYS A 88 -6.53 18.47 -3.70
CA LYS A 88 -6.93 19.88 -3.87
C LYS A 88 -5.74 20.81 -3.65
N GLY A 89 -5.41 21.59 -4.68
CA GLY A 89 -4.29 22.53 -4.71
C GLY A 89 -4.73 23.97 -4.43
N GLU A 90 -4.16 24.55 -3.37
CA GLU A 90 -4.29 25.97 -2.99
C GLU A 90 -2.91 26.50 -2.54
N GLY A 91 -1.88 26.22 -3.34
CA GLY A 91 -0.47 26.31 -2.96
C GLY A 91 0.10 24.90 -2.71
N PRO A 92 0.05 24.37 -1.49
CA PRO A 92 0.23 22.94 -1.28
C PRO A 92 -0.93 22.12 -1.86
N LEU A 93 -0.65 20.91 -2.31
CA LEU A 93 -1.67 19.95 -2.73
C LEU A 93 -2.07 19.08 -1.53
N ARG A 94 -3.27 19.31 -1.00
CA ARG A 94 -3.84 18.50 0.07
C ARG A 94 -4.41 17.21 -0.51
N LEU A 95 -4.11 16.09 0.12
CA LEU A 95 -4.45 14.74 -0.32
C LEU A 95 -5.34 14.06 0.71
N LEU A 96 -6.34 13.33 0.23
CA LEU A 96 -7.21 12.46 1.03
C LEU A 96 -7.33 11.11 0.34
N LEU A 97 -7.06 10.03 1.06
CA LEU A 97 -7.17 8.65 0.58
C LEU A 97 -8.18 7.90 1.44
N GLU A 98 -9.09 7.18 0.79
CA GLU A 98 -10.00 6.22 1.43
C GLU A 98 -9.91 4.86 0.73
N GLY A 99 -9.89 3.78 1.49
CA GLY A 99 -9.98 2.40 0.98
C GLY A 99 -11.05 1.64 1.74
N LYS A 100 -12.20 1.40 1.11
CA LYS A 100 -13.36 0.71 1.71
C LYS A 100 -13.67 -0.63 1.06
N GLU A 101 -13.08 -0.91 -0.10
CA GLU A 101 -13.28 -2.15 -0.86
C GLU A 101 -12.21 -3.22 -0.51
N LEU A 102 -11.40 -2.96 0.52
CA LEU A 102 -10.34 -3.84 1.01
C LEU A 102 -10.85 -4.70 2.18
N PRO A 103 -10.08 -5.70 2.64
CA PRO A 103 -10.46 -6.47 3.82
C PRO A 103 -10.74 -5.59 5.06
N GLY A 104 -10.03 -4.46 5.18
CA GLY A 104 -10.24 -3.43 6.19
C GLY A 104 -10.45 -2.03 5.60
N GLU A 105 -10.58 -1.05 6.48
CA GLU A 105 -10.73 0.36 6.16
C GLU A 105 -9.37 1.07 6.21
N VAL A 106 -9.02 1.77 5.14
CA VAL A 106 -7.84 2.63 5.07
C VAL A 106 -8.28 4.07 4.98
N TRP A 107 -7.63 4.93 5.76
CA TRP A 107 -7.77 6.37 5.65
C TRP A 107 -6.39 7.03 5.72
N ALA A 108 -6.10 7.97 4.82
CA ALA A 108 -4.88 8.77 4.91
C ALA A 108 -5.12 10.20 4.47
N GLU A 109 -4.41 11.13 5.11
CA GLU A 109 -4.37 12.53 4.75
C GLU A 109 -2.91 12.95 4.54
N GLY A 110 -2.66 13.87 3.62
CA GLY A 110 -1.32 14.36 3.39
C GLY A 110 -1.27 15.69 2.66
N THR A 111 -0.06 16.23 2.58
CA THR A 111 0.25 17.48 1.89
C THR A 111 1.46 17.24 1.01
N LEU A 112 1.36 17.68 -0.25
CA LEU A 112 2.45 17.70 -1.21
C LEU A 112 2.84 19.16 -1.53
N GLU A 113 4.06 19.52 -1.18
CA GLU A 113 4.67 20.83 -1.44
C GLU A 113 5.85 20.66 -2.41
N GLY A 114 5.68 21.13 -3.65
CA GLY A 114 6.58 20.72 -4.73
C GLY A 114 6.57 19.20 -4.86
N LEU A 115 7.71 18.55 -4.57
CA LEU A 115 7.81 17.07 -4.55
C LEU A 115 7.87 16.49 -3.13
N SER A 116 7.84 17.34 -2.09
CA SER A 116 7.91 16.90 -0.69
C SER A 116 6.53 16.48 -0.22
N LEU A 117 6.37 15.19 0.06
CA LEU A 117 5.13 14.59 0.56
C LEU A 117 5.24 14.38 2.07
N SER A 118 4.19 14.69 2.81
CA SER A 118 4.06 14.35 4.23
C SER A 118 2.61 14.09 4.61
N GLY A 119 2.35 13.30 5.64
CA GLY A 119 1.00 13.01 6.08
C GLY A 119 0.88 11.86 7.06
N ARG A 120 -0.35 11.38 7.25
CA ARG A 120 -0.70 10.34 8.22
C ARG A 120 -1.63 9.33 7.58
N ALA A 121 -1.50 8.08 8.00
CA ALA A 121 -2.35 6.99 7.55
C ALA A 121 -2.87 6.20 8.75
N ARG A 122 -4.06 5.63 8.60
CA ARG A 122 -4.72 4.73 9.54
C ARG A 122 -5.30 3.54 8.79
N TYR A 123 -5.27 2.40 9.45
CA TYR A 123 -5.85 1.16 8.97
C TYR A 123 -6.60 0.49 10.10
N GLN A 124 -7.79 -0.01 9.80
CA GLN A 124 -8.61 -0.79 10.72
C GLN A 124 -9.17 -2.01 10.00
N LEU A 125 -9.13 -3.16 10.65
CA LEU A 125 -9.71 -4.41 10.15
C LEU A 125 -10.48 -5.06 11.28
N GLU A 126 -11.76 -5.34 11.04
CA GLU A 126 -12.66 -6.01 11.98
C GLU A 126 -13.32 -7.21 11.29
N ARG A 127 -12.57 -8.32 11.16
CA ARG A 127 -13.06 -9.56 10.53
C ARG A 127 -12.54 -10.79 11.28
N GLY A 128 -13.29 -11.27 12.27
CA GLY A 128 -12.88 -12.37 13.14
C GLY A 128 -11.74 -12.01 14.11
N LEU A 129 -10.87 -11.08 13.73
CA LEU A 129 -9.87 -10.40 14.53
C LEU A 129 -10.00 -8.88 14.35
N ARG A 130 -9.55 -8.12 15.35
CA ARG A 130 -9.47 -6.66 15.28
C ARG A 130 -8.02 -6.22 15.16
N LEU A 131 -7.68 -5.51 14.10
CA LEU A 131 -6.35 -4.98 13.85
C LEU A 131 -6.45 -3.48 13.62
N GLU A 132 -5.66 -2.71 14.36
CA GLU A 132 -5.54 -1.27 14.18
C GLU A 132 -4.10 -0.90 13.91
N ALA A 133 -3.85 -0.03 12.94
CA ALA A 133 -2.53 0.50 12.66
C ALA A 133 -2.62 1.99 12.30
N GLN A 134 -1.60 2.75 12.69
CA GLN A 134 -1.45 4.15 12.33
C GLN A 134 0.00 4.49 12.08
N GLY A 135 0.24 5.44 11.18
CA GLY A 135 1.58 5.86 10.85
C GLY A 135 1.65 7.26 10.26
N VAL A 136 2.87 7.75 10.15
CA VAL A 136 3.23 9.02 9.52
C VAL A 136 4.08 8.68 8.30
N PHE A 137 3.75 9.29 7.16
CA PHE A 137 4.59 9.21 5.98
C PHE A 137 5.23 10.55 5.65
N GLN A 138 6.45 10.51 5.13
CA GLN A 138 7.19 11.67 4.67
C GLN A 138 8.24 11.28 3.63
N GLY A 139 8.62 12.22 2.76
CA GLY A 139 9.68 12.01 1.79
C GLY A 139 9.60 12.97 0.61
N ARG A 140 10.37 12.68 -0.42
CA ARG A 140 10.38 13.43 -1.68
C ARG A 140 10.11 12.45 -2.81
N LEU A 141 9.01 12.66 -3.54
CA LEU A 141 8.58 11.76 -4.61
C LEU A 141 9.71 11.51 -5.63
N PRO A 142 9.91 10.25 -6.07
CA PRO A 142 9.10 9.06 -5.76
C PRO A 142 9.49 8.35 -4.44
N GLU A 143 10.47 8.85 -3.69
CA GLU A 143 10.96 8.23 -2.47
C GLU A 143 10.15 8.67 -1.26
N VAL A 144 9.43 7.72 -0.66
CA VAL A 144 8.54 7.98 0.50
C VAL A 144 8.82 6.95 1.57
N PHE A 145 8.80 7.42 2.81
CA PHE A 145 8.99 6.61 3.98
C PHE A 145 7.75 6.70 4.87
N LEU A 146 7.28 5.56 5.38
CA LEU A 146 6.16 5.44 6.29
C LEU A 146 6.65 4.75 7.56
N GLU A 147 6.37 5.32 8.73
CA GLU A 147 6.62 4.69 10.03
C GLU A 147 5.36 4.70 10.86
N GLY A 148 5.16 3.64 11.62
CA GLY A 148 3.97 3.52 12.43
C GLY A 148 4.02 2.40 13.45
N GLN A 149 2.87 2.24 14.07
CA GLN A 149 2.59 1.21 15.05
C GLN A 149 1.17 0.71 14.86
N GLY A 150 0.92 -0.51 15.30
CA GLY A 150 -0.40 -1.09 15.36
C GLY A 150 -0.50 -2.12 16.45
N SER A 151 -1.69 -2.68 16.59
CA SER A 151 -1.96 -3.76 17.52
C SER A 151 -3.01 -4.69 16.94
N LEU A 152 -2.80 -5.98 17.12
CA LEU A 152 -3.90 -6.95 17.10
C LEU A 152 -4.60 -6.87 18.45
N LEU A 153 -5.91 -6.66 18.46
CA LEU A 153 -6.72 -6.45 19.64
C LEU A 153 -7.62 -7.66 19.90
N GLY A 154 -7.68 -8.06 21.17
CA GLY A 154 -8.55 -9.10 21.69
C GLY A 154 -9.23 -8.67 22.99
N GLU A 155 -10.04 -9.55 23.56
CA GLU A 155 -10.73 -9.34 24.84
C GLU A 155 -9.72 -9.27 26.00
N GLY A 156 -9.40 -8.06 26.44
CA GLY A 156 -8.45 -7.83 27.54
C GLY A 156 -6.98 -8.02 27.14
N GLU A 157 -6.69 -8.23 25.86
CA GLU A 157 -5.35 -8.49 25.35
C GLU A 157 -5.03 -7.68 24.08
N ALA A 158 -3.75 -7.35 23.89
CA ALA A 158 -3.25 -6.72 22.68
C ALA A 158 -1.85 -7.22 22.31
N LEU A 159 -1.61 -7.48 21.01
CA LEU A 159 -0.29 -7.79 20.45
C LEU A 159 0.22 -6.57 19.67
N PRO A 160 1.00 -5.68 20.30
CA PRO A 160 1.51 -4.48 19.63
C PRO A 160 2.63 -4.80 18.64
N PHE A 161 2.72 -4.01 17.58
CA PHE A 161 3.83 -4.06 16.64
C PHE A 161 4.17 -2.66 16.14
N ARG A 162 5.39 -2.52 15.64
CA ARG A 162 5.89 -1.35 14.93
C ARG A 162 6.22 -1.74 13.52
N PHE A 163 6.04 -0.82 12.60
CA PHE A 163 6.39 -1.04 11.20
C PHE A 163 7.04 0.20 10.60
N ALA A 164 7.85 -0.04 9.58
CA ALA A 164 8.39 0.98 8.72
C ALA A 164 8.38 0.48 7.28
N TYR A 165 8.09 1.35 6.31
CA TYR A 165 8.10 1.03 4.90
C TYR A 165 8.87 2.08 4.12
N ARG A 166 9.88 1.67 3.35
CA ARG A 166 10.66 2.54 2.48
C ARG A 166 10.35 2.24 1.02
N TYR A 167 9.61 3.14 0.39
CA TYR A 167 9.33 3.10 -1.03
C TYR A 167 10.37 3.90 -1.82
N ARG A 168 10.94 3.30 -2.87
CA ARG A 168 11.96 3.91 -3.74
C ARG A 168 11.48 4.18 -5.17
N GLY A 169 10.18 4.05 -5.43
CA GLY A 169 9.63 4.09 -6.78
C GLY A 169 9.60 2.72 -7.46
N GLY A 170 8.51 2.43 -8.18
CA GLY A 170 8.34 1.20 -8.94
C GLY A 170 7.46 0.17 -8.23
N ALA A 171 7.90 -1.09 -8.21
CA ALA A 171 7.18 -2.16 -7.50
C ALA A 171 7.13 -1.89 -5.99
N LEU A 172 6.22 -2.57 -5.29
CA LEU A 172 6.10 -2.54 -3.82
C LEU A 172 6.77 -3.80 -3.23
N PRO A 173 8.12 -3.83 -3.10
CA PRO A 173 8.83 -4.97 -2.52
C PRO A 173 8.55 -5.11 -1.03
N VAL A 174 8.53 -6.34 -0.55
CA VAL A 174 8.49 -6.69 0.88
C VAL A 174 9.82 -6.35 1.58
N GLU A 175 10.92 -6.27 0.85
CA GLU A 175 12.22 -5.85 1.37
C GLU A 175 12.22 -4.39 1.85
N GLY A 176 11.27 -3.59 1.35
CA GLY A 176 11.01 -2.23 1.83
C GLY A 176 10.30 -2.19 3.19
N LEU A 177 9.69 -3.31 3.62
CA LEU A 177 8.97 -3.43 4.89
C LEU A 177 9.89 -3.89 6.01
N SER A 178 9.79 -3.20 7.13
CA SER A 178 10.27 -3.66 8.43
C SER A 178 9.08 -3.77 9.38
N LEU A 179 8.96 -4.88 10.10
CA LEU A 179 7.92 -5.13 11.09
C LEU A 179 8.58 -5.71 12.33
N ALA A 180 8.21 -5.25 13.52
CA ALA A 180 8.68 -5.83 14.77
C ALA A 180 7.58 -5.80 15.83
N GLY A 181 7.40 -6.90 16.54
CA GLY A 181 6.47 -7.01 17.66
C GLY A 181 7.02 -7.96 18.71
N GLU A 182 6.78 -7.64 19.98
CA GLU A 182 7.24 -8.46 21.09
C GLU A 182 6.31 -8.29 22.30
N GLY A 183 6.02 -9.41 22.96
CA GLY A 183 5.28 -9.45 24.21
C GLY A 183 5.19 -10.88 24.72
N GLU A 184 4.28 -11.12 25.65
CA GLU A 184 4.12 -12.44 26.25
C GLU A 184 3.66 -13.45 25.19
N GLY A 185 4.43 -14.52 25.01
CA GLY A 185 4.11 -15.59 24.06
C GLY A 185 4.18 -15.18 22.58
N TYR A 186 4.77 -14.03 22.23
CA TYR A 186 5.03 -13.70 20.83
C TYR A 186 6.26 -12.79 20.63
N ARG A 187 7.02 -13.09 19.58
CA ARG A 187 8.06 -12.24 19.01
C ARG A 187 8.03 -12.40 17.49
N ILE A 188 7.95 -11.28 16.78
CA ILE A 188 7.99 -11.24 15.32
C ILE A 188 8.97 -10.15 14.86
N SER A 189 9.76 -10.46 13.85
CA SER A 189 10.63 -9.52 13.16
C SER A 189 10.63 -9.85 11.67
N LEU A 190 10.29 -8.87 10.83
CA LEU A 190 10.50 -8.92 9.38
C LEU A 190 11.44 -7.77 9.02
N LYS A 191 12.55 -8.07 8.35
CA LYS A 191 13.46 -7.04 7.85
C LYS A 191 14.18 -7.55 6.62
N GLU A 192 14.22 -6.73 5.56
CA GLU A 192 14.94 -7.06 4.31
C GLU A 192 14.49 -8.42 3.73
N GLY A 193 13.22 -8.77 3.89
CA GLY A 193 12.66 -10.05 3.45
C GLY A 193 12.95 -11.25 4.35
N HIS A 194 13.63 -11.08 5.48
CA HIS A 194 13.89 -12.12 6.47
C HIS A 194 12.88 -12.06 7.61
N LEU A 195 12.16 -13.14 7.84
CA LEU A 195 11.18 -13.34 8.92
C LEU A 195 11.79 -14.17 10.05
N SER A 196 11.69 -13.66 11.26
CA SER A 196 11.87 -14.37 12.52
C SER A 196 10.55 -14.34 13.27
N LEU A 197 10.01 -15.51 13.62
CA LEU A 197 8.76 -15.66 14.35
C LEU A 197 8.95 -16.71 15.45
N ASP A 198 8.55 -16.34 16.66
CA ASP A 198 8.33 -17.24 17.78
C ASP A 198 6.99 -16.87 18.41
N LEU A 199 6.01 -17.76 18.32
CA LEU A 199 4.64 -17.55 18.78
C LEU A 199 4.19 -18.78 19.55
N ASP A 200 3.74 -18.57 20.78
CA ASP A 200 3.05 -19.56 21.61
C ASP A 200 1.93 -18.83 22.37
N LYS A 201 0.73 -18.86 21.80
CA LYS A 201 -0.36 -17.99 22.25
C LYS A 201 -1.71 -18.66 22.21
N ASP A 202 -2.51 -18.46 23.27
CA ASP A 202 -3.94 -18.71 23.21
C ASP A 202 -4.60 -17.61 22.38
N LEU A 203 -5.26 -17.99 21.28
CA LEU A 203 -5.93 -17.05 20.40
C LEU A 203 -7.39 -16.79 20.80
N THR A 204 -7.87 -17.38 21.91
CA THR A 204 -9.25 -17.22 22.38
C THR A 204 -9.62 -15.74 22.59
N PRO A 205 -8.78 -14.89 23.20
CA PRO A 205 -9.07 -13.45 23.31
C PRO A 205 -9.25 -12.76 21.96
N PHE A 206 -8.69 -13.32 20.88
CA PHE A 206 -8.75 -12.78 19.52
C PHE A 206 -9.85 -13.44 18.66
N GLY A 207 -10.78 -14.18 19.28
CA GLY A 207 -11.92 -14.78 18.60
C GLY A 207 -11.68 -16.19 18.04
N PHE A 208 -10.50 -16.79 18.28
CA PHE A 208 -10.18 -18.13 17.80
C PHE A 208 -9.93 -19.08 18.99
N PRO A 209 -10.82 -20.04 19.29
CA PRO A 209 -10.68 -20.89 20.47
C PRO A 209 -9.66 -22.01 20.24
N VAL A 210 -8.40 -21.62 20.03
CA VAL A 210 -7.25 -22.49 19.73
C VAL A 210 -5.99 -21.88 20.36
N ARG A 211 -5.08 -22.73 20.84
CA ARG A 211 -3.70 -22.30 21.11
C ARG A 211 -2.88 -22.49 19.84
N LEU A 212 -2.17 -21.44 19.43
CA LEU A 212 -1.31 -21.42 18.27
C LEU A 212 0.15 -21.39 18.73
N TRP A 213 0.90 -22.40 18.28
CA TRP A 213 2.35 -22.35 18.24
C TRP A 213 2.82 -22.15 16.81
N ALA A 214 3.72 -21.21 16.56
CA ALA A 214 4.32 -21.00 15.26
C ALA A 214 5.78 -20.57 15.37
N GLN A 215 6.63 -21.11 14.50
CA GLN A 215 8.04 -20.76 14.44
C GLN A 215 8.52 -20.61 12.99
N ALA A 216 9.34 -19.59 12.75
CA ALA A 216 10.02 -19.36 11.48
C ALA A 216 11.34 -18.61 11.69
N GLU A 217 12.34 -18.91 10.87
CA GLU A 217 13.60 -18.18 10.80
C GLU A 217 14.16 -18.33 9.38
N GLY A 218 14.16 -17.25 8.59
CA GLY A 218 14.63 -17.29 7.21
C GLY A 218 13.88 -16.34 6.28
N PRO A 219 14.00 -16.52 4.95
CA PRO A 219 13.21 -15.77 3.98
C PRO A 219 11.70 -15.90 4.25
N TRP A 220 10.96 -14.79 4.17
CA TRP A 220 9.53 -14.76 4.51
C TRP A 220 8.64 -15.63 3.60
N GLN A 221 9.13 -16.03 2.42
CA GLN A 221 8.44 -16.96 1.52
C GLN A 221 8.56 -18.42 1.96
N GLU A 222 9.45 -18.74 2.91
CA GLU A 222 9.58 -20.09 3.43
C GLU A 222 8.40 -20.50 4.31
N ALA A 223 8.28 -21.81 4.54
CA ALA A 223 7.21 -22.37 5.33
C ALA A 223 7.42 -22.10 6.83
N LEU A 224 6.40 -21.58 7.47
CA LEU A 224 6.28 -21.52 8.93
C LEU A 224 5.89 -22.89 9.45
N GLN A 225 6.55 -23.35 10.51
CA GLN A 225 6.06 -24.51 11.26
C GLN A 225 4.95 -24.03 12.18
N VAL A 226 3.81 -24.72 12.16
CA VAL A 226 2.61 -24.35 12.91
C VAL A 226 2.06 -25.57 13.62
N ARG A 227 1.57 -25.36 14.84
CA ARG A 227 0.80 -26.32 15.62
C ARG A 227 -0.40 -25.61 16.25
N LEU A 228 -1.59 -26.16 16.05
CA LEU A 228 -2.85 -25.70 16.61
C LEU A 228 -3.34 -26.74 17.60
N GLU A 229 -3.56 -26.32 18.84
CA GLU A 229 -4.05 -27.16 19.91
C GLU A 229 -5.44 -26.71 20.38
N ARG A 230 -6.31 -27.70 20.61
CA ARG A 230 -7.62 -27.54 21.25
C ARG A 230 -7.83 -28.69 22.24
N PRO A 231 -8.79 -28.58 23.18
CA PRO A 231 -9.16 -29.71 24.03
C PRO A 231 -9.54 -30.98 23.25
N GLU A 232 -10.09 -30.81 22.05
CA GLU A 232 -10.54 -31.90 21.18
C GLU A 232 -9.43 -32.53 20.34
N GLY A 233 -8.23 -31.94 20.29
CA GLY A 233 -7.13 -32.47 19.48
C GLY A 233 -6.09 -31.45 19.03
N GLU A 234 -5.16 -31.91 18.21
CA GLU A 234 -4.01 -31.15 17.72
C GLU A 234 -3.82 -31.37 16.22
N VAL A 235 -3.51 -30.29 15.50
CA VAL A 235 -3.01 -30.36 14.12
C VAL A 235 -1.71 -29.59 13.98
N SER A 236 -0.76 -30.13 13.23
CA SER A 236 0.52 -29.47 12.96
C SER A 236 0.93 -29.59 11.50
N GLY A 237 1.81 -28.70 11.06
CA GLY A 237 2.33 -28.73 9.71
C GLY A 237 2.90 -27.39 9.28
N ARG A 238 2.65 -27.03 8.02
CA ARG A 238 3.32 -25.93 7.33
C ARG A 238 2.34 -24.90 6.81
N VAL A 239 2.70 -23.63 6.95
CA VAL A 239 1.96 -22.50 6.39
C VAL A 239 2.92 -21.62 5.58
N TRP A 240 2.49 -21.11 4.44
CA TRP A 240 3.23 -20.13 3.64
C TRP A 240 2.42 -18.84 3.60
N LEU A 241 3.08 -17.70 3.83
CA LEU A 241 2.42 -16.39 3.78
C LEU A 241 2.23 -15.89 2.34
N TRP A 242 3.05 -16.35 1.40
CA TRP A 242 2.95 -15.96 -0.01
C TRP A 242 3.52 -16.97 -1.00
N PRO A 243 2.73 -17.42 -1.99
CA PRO A 243 1.27 -17.35 -2.00
C PRO A 243 0.69 -18.06 -0.76
N LEU A 244 -0.49 -17.64 -0.29
CA LEU A 244 -1.07 -18.19 0.93
C LEU A 244 -1.40 -19.69 0.73
N ARG A 245 -0.78 -20.54 1.55
CA ARG A 245 -0.94 -22.00 1.51
C ARG A 245 -0.83 -22.57 2.90
N ALA A 246 -1.56 -23.65 3.19
CA ALA A 246 -1.41 -24.41 4.41
C ALA A 246 -1.51 -25.92 4.15
N GLU A 247 -0.70 -26.68 4.88
CA GLU A 247 -0.73 -28.15 4.92
C GLU A 247 -0.59 -28.60 6.36
N LEU A 248 -1.71 -29.02 6.97
CA LEU A 248 -1.77 -29.43 8.37
C LEU A 248 -2.30 -30.86 8.48
N GLN A 249 -1.81 -31.62 9.43
CA GLN A 249 -2.28 -32.97 9.75
C GLN A 249 -2.30 -33.18 11.25
N GLY A 250 -3.20 -34.03 11.72
CA GLY A 250 -3.25 -34.40 13.12
C GLY A 250 -4.50 -35.18 13.47
N GLU A 251 -4.94 -35.05 14.71
CA GLU A 251 -6.06 -35.78 15.28
C GLU A 251 -7.04 -34.81 15.94
N VAL A 252 -8.32 -34.95 15.63
CA VAL A 252 -9.41 -34.17 16.22
C VAL A 252 -10.54 -35.13 16.56
N LEU A 253 -11.00 -35.12 17.82
CA LEU A 253 -12.05 -36.01 18.33
C LEU A 253 -11.77 -37.51 18.10
N GLY A 254 -10.49 -37.91 18.10
CA GLY A 254 -10.09 -39.31 17.84
C GLY A 254 -9.98 -39.68 16.36
N GLU A 255 -10.25 -38.74 15.44
CA GLU A 255 -10.17 -38.96 14.01
C GLU A 255 -8.96 -38.26 13.39
N ARG A 256 -8.29 -38.92 12.44
CA ARG A 256 -7.20 -38.31 11.69
C ARG A 256 -7.73 -37.30 10.69
N VAL A 257 -7.25 -36.06 10.79
CA VAL A 257 -7.64 -34.96 9.90
C VAL A 257 -6.42 -34.47 9.13
N GLY A 258 -6.62 -34.18 7.84
CA GLY A 258 -5.65 -33.49 7.00
C GLY A 258 -6.30 -32.28 6.34
N LEU A 259 -5.72 -31.10 6.52
CA LEU A 259 -6.17 -29.86 5.91
C LEU A 259 -5.15 -29.39 4.88
N ARG A 260 -5.62 -29.09 3.68
CA ARG A 260 -4.84 -28.43 2.64
C ARG A 260 -5.61 -27.20 2.17
N TYR A 261 -4.92 -26.07 2.13
CA TYR A 261 -5.44 -24.81 1.63
C TYR A 261 -4.44 -24.22 0.65
N GLN A 262 -4.93 -23.67 -0.45
CA GLN A 262 -4.15 -22.92 -1.41
C GLN A 262 -5.01 -21.77 -1.94
N ASP A 263 -4.49 -20.55 -1.87
CA ASP A 263 -5.23 -19.40 -2.36
C ASP A 263 -5.41 -19.48 -3.89
N GLY A 264 -6.64 -19.27 -4.35
CA GLY A 264 -7.04 -19.45 -5.76
C GLY A 264 -7.36 -20.89 -6.20
N GLY A 265 -7.52 -21.86 -5.27
CA GLY A 265 -7.88 -23.25 -5.56
C GLY A 265 -8.82 -23.88 -4.54
#